data_AF-A0A5D2ZWI4-F1
#
_entry.id   AF-A0A5D2ZWI4-F1
#
_cell.length_a   1.000
_cell.length_b   1.000
_cell.length_c   1.000
_cell.angle_alpha   90.00
_cell.angle_beta   90.00
_cell.angle_gamma   90.00
#
_symmetry.space_group_name_H-M   'P 1'
#
loop_
_entity.id
_entity.type
_entity.pdbx_description
1 polymer ?
#
loop_
_entity_poly.entity_id
_entity_poly.type
_entity_poly.pdbx_seq_one_letter_code
_entity_poly.pdbx_strand_id
1 'polypeptide(L)' 'MVATSKKASGKKIPIKLCPRRPGDATGVYASTEKTQKELGWKAKYGIAEMCRD' A
#
# COMPACT_ATOMS: atom_id res chain seq x y z
N MET A 1 3.36 -4.12 -1.93
CA MET A 1 4.38 -3.05 -1.91
C MET A 1 5.65 -3.50 -2.62
N VAL A 2 6.63 -4.15 -1.96
CA VAL A 2 7.94 -4.46 -2.59
C VAL A 2 7.82 -5.26 -3.89
N ALA A 3 6.95 -6.27 -3.95
CA ALA A 3 6.73 -7.04 -5.17
C ALA A 3 6.21 -6.19 -6.34
N THR A 4 5.25 -5.31 -6.06
CA THR A 4 4.68 -4.39 -7.05
C THR A 4 5.69 -3.36 -7.52
N SER A 5 6.47 -2.78 -6.59
CA SER A 5 7.56 -1.84 -6.91
C SER A 5 8.68 -2.50 -7.71
N LYS A 6 9.01 -3.77 -7.42
CA LYS A 6 9.98 -4.57 -8.21
C LYS A 6 9.49 -4.72 -9.65
N LYS A 7 8.20 -5.01 -9.84
CA LYS A 7 7.58 -5.12 -11.16
C LYS A 7 7.57 -3.77 -11.90
N ALA A 8 7.17 -2.69 -11.22
CA ALA A 8 7.07 -1.37 -11.82
C ALA A 8 8.43 -0.79 -12.22
N SER A 9 9.46 -0.97 -11.38
CA SER A 9 10.81 -0.47 -11.64
C SER A 9 11.62 -1.34 -12.61
N GLY A 10 11.22 -2.60 -12.85
CA GLY A 10 12.00 -3.59 -13.57
C GLY A 10 13.31 -4.01 -12.87
N LYS A 11 13.55 -3.55 -11.64
CA LYS A 11 14.79 -3.78 -10.89
C LYS A 11 14.59 -4.85 -9.82
N LYS A 12 15.66 -5.59 -9.48
CA LYS A 12 15.66 -6.42 -8.27
C LYS A 12 15.75 -5.53 -7.03
N ILE A 13 14.86 -5.75 -6.06
CA ILE A 13 14.88 -5.06 -4.77
C ILE A 13 15.24 -6.10 -3.69
N PRO A 14 16.44 -6.05 -3.10
CA PRO A 14 16.84 -6.97 -2.03
C PRO A 14 16.04 -6.69 -0.75
N ILE A 15 15.70 -7.77 -0.01
CA ILE A 15 14.95 -7.70 1.25
C ILE A 15 15.73 -8.48 2.31
N LYS A 16 15.81 -7.91 3.52
CA LYS A 16 16.33 -8.59 4.71
C LYS A 16 15.27 -8.53 5.80
N LEU A 17 14.94 -9.68 6.40
CA LEU A 17 14.06 -9.72 7.56
C LEU A 17 14.85 -9.29 8.80
N CYS A 18 14.23 -8.41 9.59
CA CYS A 18 14.80 -7.82 10.81
C CYS A 18 13.76 -7.93 11.94
N PRO A 19 14.16 -7.74 13.21
CA PRO A 19 13.23 -7.73 14.33
C PRO A 19 12.10 -6.73 14.14
N ARG A 20 10.95 -7.01 14.77
CA ARG A 20 9.78 -6.11 14.74
C ARG A 20 10.16 -4.75 15.34
N ARG A 21 9.78 -3.68 14.66
CA ARG A 21 9.93 -2.33 15.21
C ARG A 21 8.90 -2.14 16.34
N PRO A 22 9.31 -1.70 17.55
CA PRO A 22 8.39 -1.47 18.65
C PRO A 22 7.28 -0.50 18.27
N GLY A 23 6.04 -0.81 18.67
CA GLY A 23 4.86 0.02 18.39
C GLY A 23 4.18 -0.24 17.04
N ASP A 24 4.78 -1.00 16.12
CA ASP A 24 4.10 -1.36 14.86
C ASP A 24 2.91 -2.28 15.16
N ALA A 25 1.71 -1.91 14.68
CA ALA A 25 0.53 -2.77 14.66
C ALA A 25 0.65 -3.87 13.59
N THR A 26 -0.05 -4.98 13.76
CA THR A 26 0.01 -6.11 12.81
C THR A 26 -0.63 -5.77 11.46
N GLY A 27 -1.66 -4.92 11.45
CA GLY A 27 -2.31 -4.43 10.24
C GLY A 27 -3.23 -3.28 10.57
N VAL A 28 -3.29 -2.29 9.67
CA VAL A 28 -4.15 -1.11 9.80
C VAL A 28 -4.69 -0.77 8.42
N TYR A 29 -6.01 -0.63 8.32
CA TYR A 29 -6.70 -0.23 7.09
C TYR A 29 -7.96 0.57 7.46
N ALA A 30 -8.39 1.44 6.56
CA ALA A 30 -9.57 2.27 6.76
C ALA A 30 -10.82 1.60 6.17
N SER A 31 -11.96 1.69 6.87
CA SER A 31 -13.26 1.55 6.22
C SER A 31 -13.56 2.82 5.45
N THR A 32 -13.84 2.68 4.15
CA THR A 32 -14.11 3.82 3.24
C THR A 32 -15.60 4.05 2.99
N GLU A 33 -16.47 3.25 3.62
CA GLU A 33 -17.92 3.26 3.35
C GLU A 33 -18.55 4.63 3.63
N LYS A 34 -18.21 5.24 4.78
CA LYS A 34 -18.73 6.55 5.18
C LYS A 34 -18.38 7.63 4.15
N THR A 35 -17.12 7.69 3.73
CA THR A 35 -16.64 8.66 2.74
C THR A 35 -17.32 8.48 1.39
N GLN A 36 -17.53 7.24 0.96
CA GLN A 36 -18.26 6.95 -0.28
C GLN A 36 -19.72 7.41 -0.19
N LYS A 37 -20.39 7.18 0.95
CA LYS A 37 -21.79 7.54 1.16
C LYS A 37 -22.00 9.04 1.29
N GLU A 38 -21.17 9.73 2.06
CA GLU A 38 -21.39 11.13 2.43
C GLU A 38 -20.75 12.10 1.43
N LEU A 39 -19.60 11.74 0.85
CA LEU A 39 -18.84 12.63 -0.04
C LEU A 39 -18.90 12.19 -1.50
N GLY A 40 -19.52 11.05 -1.81
CA GLY A 40 -19.48 10.46 -3.15
C GLY A 40 -18.06 10.13 -3.62
N TRP A 41 -17.09 10.09 -2.70
CA TRP A 41 -15.68 9.97 -3.03
C TRP A 41 -15.18 8.55 -2.83
N LYS A 42 -14.35 8.08 -3.78
CA LYS A 42 -13.69 6.77 -3.72
C LYS A 42 -12.28 6.88 -4.31
N ALA A 43 -11.33 6.18 -3.69
CA ALA A 43 -9.99 6.02 -4.25
C ALA A 43 -10.07 5.38 -5.64
N LYS A 44 -9.47 6.03 -6.64
CA LYS A 44 -9.56 5.63 -8.06
C LYS A 44 -8.42 4.73 -8.51
N TYR A 45 -7.29 4.78 -7.82
CA TYR A 45 -6.06 4.11 -8.21
C TYR A 45 -5.68 3.03 -7.19
N GLY A 46 -5.14 1.92 -7.69
CA GLY A 46 -4.66 0.81 -6.88
C GLY A 46 -3.16 0.89 -6.59
N ILE A 47 -2.64 -0.17 -5.98
CA ILE A 47 -1.23 -0.27 -5.59
C ILE A 47 -0.32 -0.31 -6.83
N ALA A 48 -0.79 -0.82 -7.96
CA ALA A 48 0.01 -0.94 -9.18
C ALA A 48 0.23 0.42 -9.85
N GLU A 49 -0.80 1.25 -9.92
CA GLU A 49 -0.73 2.64 -10.38
C GLU A 49 0.16 3.45 -9.45
N MET A 50 -0.05 3.35 -8.13
CA MET A 50 0.78 4.02 -7.12
C MET A 50 2.26 3.66 -7.20
N CYS A 51 2.62 2.44 -7.64
CA CYS A 51 4.03 2.04 -7.77
C CYS A 51 4.65 2.40 -9.13
N ARG A 52 3.84 2.76 -10.12
CA ARG A 52 4.27 3.09 -11.48
C ARG A 52 4.60 4.57 -11.61
N ASP A 53 3.73 5.42 -11.06
CA ASP A 53 3.83 6.89 -11.07
C ASP A 53 4.94 7.38 -10.14
#